data_AF-A0A5J4Q2Y7-F1
#
_entry.id   AF-A0A5J4Q2Y7-F1
#
_cell.length_a   1.000
_cell.length_b   1.000
_cell.length_c   1.000
_cell.angle_alpha   90.00
_cell.angle_beta   90.00
_cell.angle_gamma   90.00
#
_symmetry.space_group_name_H-M   'P 1'
#
loop_
_entity.id
_entity.type
_entity.pdbx_description
1 polymer ?
#
loop_
_entity_poly.entity_id
_entity_poly.type
_entity_poly.pdbx_seq_one_letter_code
_entity_poly.pdbx_strand_id
1 'polypeptide(L)'
;MKKVSIIAALTVLLLSPASTSKQSVYEKAIADYVQTDRHGTFTDLKFKALSIEKIADITIADSLKLLQVEFEELRDEQIASQQRTLDYFNGLLTDNQSAKYAKQAVDDQLNRSIAATQTRIDSLHNLPAAYSDLYKDRSLTEVVSVVVKCRYSYTMPGNGAAKERTDNFILLPDGKKVLGKEKSADL
;
A
#
# COMPACT_ATOMS: atom_id res chain seq x y z
N MET A 1 -51.38 9.06 61.13
CA MET A 1 -51.87 9.55 59.83
C MET A 1 -50.69 9.62 58.85
N LYS A 2 -50.86 8.97 57.69
CA LYS A 2 -50.15 9.11 56.39
C LYS A 2 -48.62 9.03 56.35
N LYS A 3 -48.17 7.93 55.74
CA LYS A 3 -46.85 7.67 55.13
C LYS A 3 -46.56 8.71 54.05
N VAL A 4 -45.32 9.20 53.94
CA VAL A 4 -44.63 9.44 52.67
C VAL A 4 -43.14 9.16 52.87
N SER A 5 -42.66 8.12 52.19
CA SER A 5 -41.26 7.86 51.89
C SER A 5 -40.90 8.66 50.65
N ILE A 6 -39.69 9.21 50.53
CA ILE A 6 -38.89 9.28 49.28
C ILE A 6 -37.51 9.86 49.61
N ILE A 7 -36.53 9.02 49.30
CA ILE A 7 -35.08 9.18 49.22
C ILE A 7 -34.69 10.54 48.60
N ALA A 8 -33.96 11.38 49.35
CA ALA A 8 -33.25 12.54 48.79
C ALA A 8 -31.85 12.09 48.38
N ALA A 9 -31.65 12.00 47.06
CA ALA A 9 -30.47 11.49 46.40
C ALA A 9 -29.21 12.33 46.71
N LEU A 10 -28.16 11.60 47.07
CA LEU A 10 -26.76 12.02 47.08
C LEU A 10 -26.42 12.59 45.68
N THR A 11 -26.41 13.90 45.52
CA THR A 11 -25.88 14.56 44.32
C THR A 11 -24.37 14.58 44.44
N VAL A 12 -23.76 13.44 44.07
CA VAL A 12 -22.34 13.32 43.82
C VAL A 12 -21.99 14.30 42.71
N LEU A 13 -21.10 15.22 43.08
CA LEU A 13 -20.23 16.01 42.24
C LEU A 13 -19.70 15.19 41.04
N LEU A 14 -20.41 15.23 39.92
CA LEU A 14 -19.83 14.92 38.61
C LEU A 14 -19.24 16.23 38.09
N LEU A 15 -18.09 16.60 38.65
CA LEU A 15 -17.08 17.31 37.87
C LEU A 15 -16.82 16.39 36.69
N SER A 16 -17.40 16.72 35.54
CA SER A 16 -17.03 16.10 34.28
C SER A 16 -15.52 16.24 34.20
N PRO A 17 -14.74 15.15 34.05
CA PRO A 17 -13.38 15.35 33.60
C PRO A 17 -13.53 16.07 32.27
N ALA A 18 -13.09 17.32 32.21
CA ALA A 18 -12.75 17.94 30.96
C ALA A 18 -11.76 16.97 30.32
N SER A 19 -12.27 16.15 29.41
CA SER A 19 -11.47 15.32 28.54
C SER A 19 -10.59 16.28 27.77
N THR A 20 -9.44 16.64 28.35
CA THR A 20 -8.23 16.83 27.57
C THR A 20 -7.94 15.45 27.00
N SER A 21 -8.71 15.08 25.96
CA SER A 21 -8.29 14.03 25.05
C SER A 21 -6.92 14.47 24.62
N LYS A 22 -5.87 13.80 25.12
CA LYS A 22 -4.52 13.97 24.58
C LYS A 22 -4.70 13.79 23.08
N GLN A 23 -4.63 14.90 22.35
CA GLN A 23 -4.90 14.90 20.92
C GLN A 23 -3.96 13.86 20.33
N SER A 24 -4.50 12.91 19.56
CA SER A 24 -3.69 11.82 19.04
C SER A 24 -2.54 12.44 18.23
N VAL A 25 -1.32 11.93 18.40
CA VAL A 25 -0.13 12.45 17.69
C VAL A 25 -0.30 12.43 16.17
N TYR A 26 -1.22 11.60 15.65
CA TYR A 26 -1.56 11.46 14.24
C TYR A 26 -2.61 12.45 13.74
N GLU A 27 -3.42 13.02 14.63
CA GLU A 27 -4.65 13.73 14.26
C GLU A 27 -4.36 14.93 13.35
N LYS A 28 -3.36 15.73 13.69
CA LYS A 28 -2.96 16.89 12.90
C LYS A 28 -2.51 16.47 11.50
N ALA A 29 -1.65 15.47 11.39
CA ALA A 29 -1.14 15.02 10.10
C ALA A 29 -2.26 14.48 9.20
N ILE A 30 -3.23 13.77 9.78
CA ILE A 30 -4.42 13.27 9.08
C ILE A 30 -5.32 14.42 8.65
N ALA A 31 -5.59 15.38 9.54
CA ALA A 31 -6.40 16.55 9.24
C ALA A 31 -5.79 17.39 8.10
N ASP A 32 -4.47 17.61 8.15
CA ASP A 32 -3.73 18.34 7.11
C ASP A 32 -3.81 17.59 5.77
N TYR A 33 -3.61 16.28 5.78
CA TYR A 33 -3.69 15.45 4.57
C TYR A 33 -5.09 15.43 3.96
N VAL A 34 -6.15 15.26 4.76
CA VAL A 34 -7.54 15.23 4.28
C VAL A 34 -7.97 16.58 3.68
N GLN A 35 -7.46 17.67 4.23
CA GLN A 35 -7.82 19.03 3.83
C GLN A 35 -6.91 19.59 2.73
N THR A 36 -5.91 18.84 2.29
CA THR A 36 -5.00 19.26 1.21
C THR A 36 -5.23 18.39 -0.01
N ASP A 37 -5.56 19.01 -1.15
CA ASP A 37 -5.74 18.26 -2.40
C ASP A 37 -4.39 17.78 -2.98
N ARG A 38 -4.45 17.04 -4.09
CA ARG A 38 -3.25 16.51 -4.78
C ARG A 38 -2.30 17.59 -5.31
N HIS A 39 -2.78 18.83 -5.46
CA HIS A 39 -1.98 19.97 -5.93
C HIS A 39 -1.40 20.78 -4.77
N GLY A 40 -1.67 20.39 -3.52
CA GLY A 40 -1.21 21.11 -2.34
C GLY A 40 -2.16 22.24 -1.89
N THR A 41 -3.36 22.33 -2.48
CA THR A 41 -4.33 23.36 -2.11
C THR A 41 -5.05 22.96 -0.83
N PHE A 42 -4.93 23.78 0.20
CA PHE A 42 -5.68 23.60 1.44
C PHE A 42 -7.12 24.08 1.30
N THR A 43 -8.08 23.28 1.77
CA THR A 43 -9.49 23.62 1.93
C THR A 43 -9.92 23.27 3.34
N ASP A 44 -10.46 24.24 4.09
CA ASP A 44 -11.03 23.97 5.43
C ASP A 44 -12.30 23.14 5.29
N LEU A 45 -12.17 21.83 5.52
CA LEU A 45 -13.28 20.87 5.45
C LEU A 45 -13.95 20.66 6.81
N LYS A 46 -13.73 21.54 7.80
CA LYS A 46 -14.21 21.35 9.18
C LYS A 46 -13.92 19.93 9.70
N PHE A 47 -12.72 19.46 9.41
CA PHE A 47 -12.30 18.10 9.77
C PHE A 47 -12.47 17.88 11.27
N LYS A 48 -13.03 16.71 11.63
CA LYS A 48 -13.10 16.26 13.02
C LYS A 48 -12.85 14.77 13.09
N ALA A 49 -11.82 14.39 13.83
CA ALA A 49 -11.59 12.98 14.15
C ALA A 49 -12.67 12.48 15.12
N LEU A 50 -13.28 11.34 14.78
CA LEU A 50 -14.28 10.64 15.59
C LEU A 50 -13.66 9.44 16.32
N SER A 51 -12.68 8.78 15.70
CA SER A 51 -11.79 7.81 16.34
C SER A 51 -10.46 7.72 15.61
N ILE A 52 -9.38 7.50 16.35
CA ILE A 52 -8.03 7.30 15.80
C ILE A 52 -7.42 6.10 16.52
N GLU A 53 -7.01 5.10 15.75
CA GLU A 53 -6.43 3.86 16.26
C GLU A 53 -5.20 3.48 15.42
N LYS A 54 -4.04 3.31 16.07
CA LYS A 54 -2.87 2.70 15.40
C LYS A 54 -3.14 1.20 15.31
N ILE A 55 -3.20 0.67 14.10
CA ILE A 55 -3.56 -0.73 13.86
C ILE A 55 -2.37 -1.59 13.43
N ALA A 56 -1.29 -1.00 12.90
CA ALA A 56 -0.08 -1.74 12.56
C ALA A 56 1.17 -0.85 12.59
N ASP A 57 2.31 -1.47 12.88
CA ASP A 57 3.63 -0.95 12.58
C ASP A 57 4.14 -1.69 11.34
N ILE A 58 4.66 -0.97 10.35
CA ILE A 58 5.30 -1.54 9.16
C ILE A 58 6.80 -1.46 9.40
N THR A 59 7.44 -2.62 9.42
CA THR A 59 8.88 -2.75 9.66
C THR A 59 9.68 -2.80 8.36
N ILE A 60 11.00 -2.66 8.48
CA ILE A 60 11.92 -2.94 7.37
C ILE A 60 11.73 -4.35 6.82
N ALA A 61 11.51 -5.35 7.69
CA ALA A 61 11.24 -6.72 7.25
C ALA A 61 9.99 -6.81 6.37
N ASP A 62 8.91 -6.13 6.75
CA ASP A 62 7.66 -6.11 5.97
C ASP A 62 7.87 -5.42 4.61
N SER A 63 8.60 -4.30 4.59
CA SER A 63 8.94 -3.58 3.36
C SER A 63 9.80 -4.44 2.42
N LEU A 64 10.83 -5.10 2.94
CA LEU A 64 11.69 -5.99 2.15
C LEU A 64 10.90 -7.18 1.60
N LYS A 65 10.01 -7.76 2.41
CA LYS A 65 9.14 -8.86 1.97
C LYS A 65 8.23 -8.43 0.81
N LEU A 66 7.62 -7.25 0.90
CA LEU A 66 6.77 -6.73 -0.17
C LEU A 66 7.58 -6.50 -1.46
N LEU A 67 8.76 -5.87 -1.35
CA LEU A 67 9.65 -5.65 -2.49
C LEU A 67 10.14 -6.95 -3.10
N GLN A 68 10.38 -7.97 -2.28
CA GLN A 68 10.71 -9.31 -2.75
C GLN A 68 9.58 -9.93 -3.57
N VAL A 69 8.35 -9.89 -3.06
CA VAL A 69 7.18 -10.42 -3.76
C VAL A 69 7.00 -9.72 -5.11
N GLU A 70 7.02 -8.38 -5.14
CA GLU A 70 6.84 -7.62 -6.39
C GLU A 70 7.97 -7.89 -7.40
N PHE A 71 9.21 -8.01 -6.92
CA PHE A 71 10.35 -8.36 -7.76
C PHE A 71 10.20 -9.76 -8.37
N GLU A 72 9.82 -10.75 -7.56
CA GLU A 72 9.62 -12.13 -8.00
C GLU A 72 8.46 -12.24 -8.99
N GLU A 73 7.33 -11.58 -8.72
CA GLU A 73 6.18 -11.53 -9.63
C GLU A 73 6.55 -10.94 -10.99
N LEU A 74 7.20 -9.77 -11.02
CA LEU A 74 7.60 -9.12 -12.27
C LEU A 74 8.64 -9.95 -13.05
N ARG A 75 9.59 -10.58 -12.34
CA ARG A 75 10.59 -11.46 -12.96
C ARG A 75 9.89 -12.67 -13.59
N ASP A 76 8.99 -13.30 -12.86
CA ASP A 76 8.32 -14.53 -13.30
C ASP A 76 7.37 -14.23 -14.48
N GLU A 77 6.69 -13.08 -14.49
CA GLU A 77 5.91 -12.60 -15.65
C GLU A 77 6.78 -12.40 -16.90
N GLN A 78 7.96 -11.79 -16.74
CA GLN A 78 8.90 -11.61 -17.84
C GLN A 78 9.43 -12.94 -18.35
N ILE A 79 9.80 -13.87 -17.46
CA ILE A 79 10.22 -15.22 -17.82
C ILE A 79 9.11 -15.93 -18.59
N ALA A 80 7.86 -15.90 -18.11
CA ALA A 80 6.72 -16.52 -18.79
C ALA A 80 6.48 -15.90 -20.18
N SER A 81 6.70 -14.60 -20.35
CA SER A 81 6.65 -13.94 -21.66
C SER A 81 7.76 -14.39 -22.60
N GLN A 82 9.00 -14.49 -22.11
CA GLN A 82 10.13 -14.98 -22.91
C GLN A 82 9.96 -16.47 -23.26
N GLN A 83 9.44 -17.29 -22.35
CA GLN A 83 9.18 -18.71 -22.61
C GLN A 83 8.16 -18.89 -23.73
N ARG A 84 7.08 -18.12 -23.75
CA ARG A 84 6.12 -18.13 -24.88
C ARG A 84 6.77 -17.77 -26.21
N THR A 85 7.74 -16.85 -26.20
CA THR A 85 8.51 -16.46 -27.39
C THR A 85 9.46 -17.58 -27.83
N LEU A 86 10.10 -18.25 -26.88
CA LEU A 86 10.96 -19.40 -27.12
C LEU A 86 10.17 -20.56 -27.76
N ASP A 87 9.01 -20.88 -27.19
CA ASP A 87 8.11 -21.93 -27.71
C ASP A 87 7.65 -21.60 -29.14
N TYR A 88 7.34 -20.34 -29.42
CA TYR A 88 6.99 -19.87 -30.76
C TYR A 88 8.14 -20.10 -31.76
N PHE A 89 9.38 -19.71 -31.43
CA PHE A 89 10.52 -19.93 -32.32
C PHE A 89 10.84 -21.41 -32.52
N ASN A 90 10.70 -22.24 -31.48
CA ASN A 90 10.84 -23.69 -31.58
C ASN A 90 9.78 -24.31 -32.51
N GLY A 91 8.54 -23.81 -32.45
CA GLY A 91 7.47 -24.19 -33.37
C GLY A 91 7.84 -23.86 -34.82
N LEU A 92 8.24 -22.61 -35.09
CA LEU A 92 8.69 -22.20 -36.43
C LEU A 92 9.88 -23.01 -36.96
N LEU A 93 10.81 -23.38 -36.08
CA LEU A 93 11.96 -24.20 -36.45
C LEU A 93 11.51 -25.59 -36.89
N THR A 94 10.62 -26.21 -36.12
CA THR A 94 10.02 -27.51 -36.43
C THR A 94 9.26 -27.47 -37.76
N ASP A 95 8.49 -26.40 -37.98
CA ASP A 95 7.74 -26.19 -39.23
C ASP A 95 8.67 -26.04 -40.44
N ASN A 96 9.76 -25.27 -40.32
CA ASN A 96 10.74 -25.11 -41.41
C ASN A 96 11.45 -26.43 -41.72
N GLN A 97 11.84 -27.19 -40.69
CA GLN A 97 12.53 -28.48 -40.83
C GLN A 97 11.64 -29.57 -41.45
N SER A 98 10.33 -29.51 -41.21
CA SER A 98 9.36 -30.45 -41.80
C SER A 98 8.87 -30.03 -43.20
N ALA A 99 9.20 -28.82 -43.66
CA ALA A 99 8.76 -28.31 -44.95
C ALA A 99 9.47 -28.99 -46.13
N LYS A 100 8.72 -29.18 -47.23
CA LYS A 100 9.25 -29.73 -48.50
C LYS A 100 10.43 -28.92 -49.06
N TYR A 101 10.49 -27.63 -48.76
CA TYR A 101 11.57 -26.72 -49.18
C TYR A 101 12.15 -26.00 -47.96
N ALA A 102 12.62 -26.79 -46.98
CA ALA A 102 13.33 -26.28 -45.82
C ALA A 102 14.51 -25.39 -46.22
N LYS A 103 14.70 -24.27 -45.51
CA LYS A 103 15.80 -23.33 -45.76
C LYS A 103 16.73 -23.28 -44.57
N GLN A 104 17.98 -23.67 -44.77
CA GLN A 104 19.01 -23.63 -43.72
C GLN A 104 19.24 -22.22 -43.16
N ALA A 105 19.17 -21.18 -44.01
CA ALA A 105 19.30 -19.80 -43.54
C ALA A 105 18.18 -19.39 -42.53
N VAL A 106 17.00 -20.00 -42.64
CA VAL A 106 15.89 -19.79 -41.69
C VAL A 106 16.18 -20.52 -40.38
N ASP A 107 16.70 -21.76 -40.43
CA ASP A 107 17.14 -22.48 -39.23
C ASP A 107 18.23 -21.69 -38.48
N ASP A 108 19.25 -21.19 -39.20
CA ASP A 108 20.33 -20.41 -38.60
C ASP A 108 19.80 -19.13 -37.92
N GLN A 109 18.81 -18.48 -38.52
CA GLN A 109 18.15 -17.32 -37.92
C GLN A 109 17.34 -17.69 -36.67
N LEU A 110 16.52 -18.74 -36.74
CA LEU A 110 15.69 -19.18 -35.62
C LEU A 110 16.54 -19.68 -34.46
N ASN A 111 17.60 -20.45 -34.72
CA ASN A 111 18.55 -20.91 -33.71
C ASN A 111 19.24 -19.74 -32.98
N ARG A 112 19.60 -18.67 -33.70
CA ARG A 112 20.11 -17.44 -33.06
C ARG A 112 19.07 -16.77 -32.17
N SER A 113 17.82 -16.69 -32.60
CA SER A 113 16.72 -16.12 -31.81
C SER A 113 16.41 -16.95 -30.56
N ILE A 114 16.42 -18.29 -30.70
CA ILE A 114 16.26 -19.25 -29.60
C ILE A 114 17.38 -19.05 -28.58
N ALA A 115 18.64 -19.07 -29.01
CA ALA A 115 19.80 -18.88 -28.13
C ALA A 115 19.78 -17.52 -27.41
N ALA A 116 19.42 -16.45 -28.13
CA ALA A 116 19.28 -15.12 -27.53
C ALA A 116 18.14 -15.04 -26.51
N THR A 117 17.01 -15.71 -26.78
CA THR A 117 15.85 -15.74 -25.86
C THR A 117 16.18 -16.57 -24.62
N GLN A 118 16.85 -17.71 -24.78
CA GLN A 118 17.32 -18.52 -23.65
C GLN A 118 18.29 -17.73 -22.77
N THR A 119 19.24 -17.01 -23.38
CA THR A 119 20.18 -16.15 -22.64
C THR A 119 19.44 -15.08 -21.81
N ARG A 120 18.34 -14.53 -22.32
CA ARG A 120 17.51 -13.57 -21.56
C ARG A 120 16.80 -14.23 -20.38
N ILE A 121 16.23 -15.42 -20.57
CA ILE A 121 15.61 -16.20 -19.50
C ILE A 121 16.64 -16.49 -18.40
N ASP A 122 17.81 -16.98 -18.77
CA ASP A 122 18.90 -17.27 -17.83
C ASP A 122 19.36 -16.01 -17.09
N SER A 123 19.41 -14.87 -17.80
CA SER A 123 19.74 -13.57 -17.19
C SER A 123 18.69 -13.12 -16.17
N LEU A 124 17.40 -13.36 -16.45
CA LEU A 124 16.31 -13.04 -15.52
C LEU A 124 16.35 -13.91 -14.27
N HIS A 125 16.65 -15.20 -14.40
CA HIS A 125 16.82 -16.10 -13.25
C HIS A 125 17.97 -15.66 -12.33
N ASN A 126 19.05 -15.12 -12.91
CA ASN A 126 20.23 -14.68 -12.18
C ASN A 126 20.19 -13.19 -11.80
N LEU A 127 19.09 -12.49 -12.06
CA LEU A 127 18.96 -11.08 -11.77
C LEU A 127 19.00 -10.86 -10.24
N PRO A 128 19.97 -10.10 -9.70
CA PRO A 128 20.03 -9.84 -8.27
C PRO A 128 18.85 -8.98 -7.81
N ALA A 129 18.36 -9.26 -6.60
CA ALA A 129 17.37 -8.46 -5.91
C ALA A 129 17.93 -7.08 -5.53
N ALA A 130 17.71 -6.08 -6.40
CA ALA A 130 18.21 -4.72 -6.22
C ALA A 130 17.66 -3.99 -4.97
N TYR A 131 16.60 -4.52 -4.35
CA TYR A 131 16.01 -3.96 -3.13
C TYR A 131 16.78 -4.32 -1.84
N SER A 132 17.70 -5.29 -1.89
CA SER A 132 18.42 -5.81 -0.72
C SER A 132 19.32 -4.77 -0.05
N ASP A 133 19.86 -3.80 -0.81
CA ASP A 133 20.75 -2.76 -0.28
C ASP A 133 20.00 -1.55 0.32
N LEU A 134 18.69 -1.40 0.09
CA LEU A 134 17.91 -0.21 0.50
C LEU A 134 17.92 0.04 2.01
N TYR A 135 18.09 -1.01 2.80
CA TYR A 135 18.08 -0.97 4.26
C TYR A 135 19.35 -1.58 4.86
N LYS A 136 20.45 -1.54 4.10
CA LYS A 136 21.74 -2.06 4.54
C LYS A 136 22.14 -1.45 5.89
N ASP A 137 22.64 -2.29 6.79
CA ASP A 137 23.06 -1.94 8.15
C ASP A 137 21.94 -1.45 9.10
N ARG A 138 20.66 -1.53 8.69
CA ARG A 138 19.51 -1.21 9.55
C ARG A 138 18.87 -2.47 10.15
N SER A 139 18.20 -2.29 11.29
CA SER A 139 17.51 -3.40 11.96
C SER A 139 16.24 -3.79 11.21
N LEU A 140 16.05 -5.09 10.95
CA LEU A 140 14.82 -5.59 10.32
C LEU A 140 13.55 -5.29 11.12
N THR A 141 13.65 -5.09 12.43
CA THR A 141 12.54 -4.73 13.33
C THR A 141 12.28 -3.23 13.41
N GLU A 142 13.09 -2.41 12.73
CA GLU A 142 12.91 -0.96 12.73
C GLU A 142 11.61 -0.61 12.00
N VAL A 143 10.79 0.23 12.64
CA VAL A 143 9.52 0.70 12.09
C VAL A 143 9.78 1.83 11.09
N VAL A 144 9.35 1.65 9.84
CA VAL A 144 9.51 2.63 8.75
C VAL A 144 8.23 3.42 8.48
N SER A 145 7.08 2.87 8.87
CA SER A 145 5.80 3.57 8.82
C SER A 145 4.79 2.93 9.75
N VAL A 146 3.70 3.64 10.06
CA VAL A 146 2.60 3.12 10.87
C VAL A 146 1.28 3.24 10.12
N VAL A 147 0.40 2.27 10.31
CA VAL A 147 -0.96 2.30 9.76
C VAL A 147 -1.92 2.74 10.86
N VAL A 148 -2.65 3.82 10.59
CA VAL A 148 -3.59 4.42 11.52
C VAL A 148 -4.97 4.44 10.89
N LYS A 149 -5.89 3.71 11.49
CA LYS A 149 -7.30 3.75 11.14
C LYS A 149 -7.91 5.00 11.77
N CYS A 150 -8.48 5.86 10.94
CA CYS A 150 -9.19 7.05 11.41
C CYS A 150 -10.59 7.10 10.84
N ARG A 151 -11.57 7.20 11.73
CA ARG A 151 -12.93 7.59 11.40
C ARG A 151 -13.06 9.08 11.67
N TYR A 152 -13.52 9.83 10.69
CA TYR A 152 -13.59 11.29 10.75
C TYR A 152 -14.83 11.81 10.05
N SER A 153 -15.27 12.99 10.45
CA SER A 153 -16.27 13.76 9.73
C SER A 153 -15.64 14.94 9.00
N TYR A 154 -16.20 15.31 7.85
CA TYR A 154 -15.81 16.47 7.07
C TYR A 154 -17.01 17.12 6.38
N THR A 155 -16.90 18.41 6.10
CA THR A 155 -17.95 19.25 5.52
C THR A 155 -17.35 20.16 4.45
N MET A 156 -17.88 20.11 3.23
CA MET A 156 -17.45 21.02 2.16
C MET A 156 -17.89 22.46 2.44
N PRO A 157 -17.04 23.47 2.18
CA PRO A 157 -17.43 24.87 2.26
C PRO A 157 -18.63 25.19 1.36
N GLY A 158 -19.53 26.07 1.82
CA GLY A 158 -20.58 26.67 0.99
C GLY A 158 -21.99 26.13 1.19
N ASN A 159 -22.20 24.83 1.45
CA ASN A 159 -23.47 24.25 1.95
C ASN A 159 -23.43 22.71 2.12
N GLY A 160 -22.27 22.13 2.40
CA GLY A 160 -22.16 20.67 2.57
C GLY A 160 -22.84 20.19 3.87
N ALA A 161 -23.62 19.12 3.80
CA ALA A 161 -23.89 18.32 4.99
C ALA A 161 -22.59 17.64 5.46
N ALA A 162 -22.43 17.47 6.77
CA ALA A 162 -21.31 16.69 7.31
C ALA A 162 -21.39 15.25 6.81
N LYS A 163 -20.26 14.73 6.33
CA LYS A 163 -20.10 13.35 5.89
C LYS A 163 -19.11 12.66 6.81
N GLU A 164 -19.34 11.38 7.10
CA GLU A 164 -18.38 10.54 7.82
C GLU A 164 -17.68 9.58 6.87
N ARG A 165 -16.41 9.32 7.15
CA ARG A 165 -15.59 8.34 6.43
C ARG A 165 -14.66 7.63 7.40
N THR A 166 -14.31 6.38 7.09
CA THR A 166 -13.25 5.64 7.77
C THR A 166 -12.20 5.27 6.73
N ASP A 167 -10.95 5.67 6.96
CA ASP A 167 -9.81 5.33 6.11
C ASP A 167 -8.64 4.82 6.96
N ASN A 168 -7.78 4.01 6.34
CA ASN A 168 -6.48 3.64 6.88
C ASN A 168 -5.41 4.54 6.27
N PHE A 169 -4.75 5.32 7.10
CA PHE A 169 -3.67 6.23 6.72
C PHE A 169 -2.32 5.57 7.02
N ILE A 170 -1.37 5.75 6.11
CA ILE A 170 0.02 5.34 6.29
C ILE A 170 0.82 6.58 6.66
N LEU A 171 1.45 6.59 7.83
CA LEU A 171 2.19 7.73 8.36
C LEU A 171 3.66 7.39 8.59
N LEU A 172 4.48 8.43 8.67
CA LEU A 172 5.82 8.31 9.25
C LEU A 172 5.73 7.77 10.70
N PRO A 173 6.78 7.09 11.20
CA PRO A 173 6.78 6.50 12.54
C PRO A 173 6.54 7.52 13.66
N ASP A 174 6.94 8.78 13.45
CA ASP A 174 6.73 9.87 14.41
C ASP A 174 5.31 10.46 14.37
N GLY A 175 4.47 9.99 13.44
CA GLY A 175 3.08 10.42 13.27
C GLY A 175 2.89 11.79 12.65
N LYS A 176 3.97 12.50 12.27
CA LYS A 176 3.88 13.92 11.86
C LYS A 176 3.48 14.14 10.41
N LYS A 177 3.57 13.11 9.57
CA LYS A 177 3.27 13.20 8.14
C LYS A 177 2.57 11.95 7.65
N VAL A 178 1.49 12.13 6.90
CA VAL A 178 0.85 11.08 6.12
C VAL A 178 1.61 10.88 4.81
N LEU A 179 2.01 9.64 4.53
CA LEU A 179 2.65 9.21 3.29
C LEU A 179 1.61 8.87 2.21
N GLY A 180 0.46 8.38 2.65
CA GLY A 180 -0.67 8.08 1.80
C GLY A 180 -1.82 7.49 2.61
N LYS A 181 -2.83 7.03 1.91
CA LYS A 181 -3.90 6.21 2.48
C LYS A 181 -4.04 4.93 1.69
N GLU A 182 -4.40 3.85 2.35
CA GLU A 182 -4.76 2.62 1.65
C GLU A 182 -5.90 2.93 0.68
N LYS A 183 -5.83 2.33 -0.51
CA LYS A 183 -6.90 2.45 -1.49
C LYS A 183 -8.11 1.77 -0.85
N SER A 184 -9.12 2.57 -0.47
CA SER A 184 -10.41 2.03 -0.06
C SER A 184 -10.84 1.07 -1.18
N ALA A 185 -11.17 -0.18 -0.83
CA ALA A 185 -11.94 -1.04 -1.72
C ALA A 185 -13.32 -0.38 -1.84
N ASP A 186 -13.42 0.62 -2.72
CA ASP A 186 -14.69 1.27 -3.01
C ASP A 186 -15.56 0.23 -3.72
N LEU A 187 -16.72 -0.02 -3.10
CA LEU A 187 -17.88 -0.79 -3.57
C LEU A 187 -18.29 -0.43 -5.01
#